data_AF-A0A7I8XPV4-F1
#
_entry.id   AF-A0A7I8XPV4-F1
#
_cell.length_a   1.000
_cell.length_b   1.000
_cell.length_c   1.000
_cell.angle_alpha   90.00
_cell.angle_beta   90.00
_cell.angle_gamma   90.00
#
_symmetry.space_group_name_H-M   'P 1'
#
loop_
_entity.id
_entity.type
_entity.pdbx_description
1 polymer ?
#
loop_
_entity_poly.entity_id
_entity_poly.type
_entity_poly.pdbx_seq_one_letter_code
_entity_poly.pdbx_strand_id
1 'polypeptide(L)'
;MTSRLRRVNQWLLFSRQWHVIDGSNQDVFALGDLAARHLSGKWKPIYHPLTDCGDNVVIINCKDVAMHAFNWKHMMFHFNKEYPKSKNDIPAFEIHEFEPTRIAFAAVYKALGRTPIRRSQIERLHLFADDEMPEFIRKNIGNQLRQVQKMLLPTPSQVFRLLGSRTNLQYAFHRTLSTKPEDVQFKPLTENQFDRISEETLENLSEYFDALPEKVPISMDYDVSYSMGVLTVVLGHPGTYVINKQTPNKQIWLSSPLSGPQRYDYVQNHKWIYKRTGTSLHELLERELCAIFDQKHLGIQKLEEKSV
;
A
#
# COMPACT_ATOMS: atom_id res chain seq x y z
N MET A 1 25.80 29.54 -55.91
CA MET A 1 25.97 28.09 -56.22
C MET A 1 25.18 27.25 -55.22
N THR A 2 23.99 26.80 -55.58
CA THR A 2 23.24 25.81 -54.80
C THR A 2 23.99 24.48 -54.89
N SER A 3 24.62 24.04 -53.79
CA SER A 3 25.37 22.77 -53.78
C SER A 3 24.45 21.61 -54.19
N ARG A 4 24.96 20.64 -54.97
CA ARG A 4 24.23 19.42 -55.38
C ARG A 4 23.62 18.68 -54.18
N LEU A 5 24.18 18.91 -52.99
CA LEU A 5 23.78 18.34 -51.71
C LEU A 5 22.49 18.94 -51.13
N ARG A 6 22.03 20.12 -51.56
CA ARG A 6 20.79 20.71 -51.00
C ARG A 6 19.57 19.82 -51.20
N ARG A 7 19.45 19.17 -52.36
CA ARG A 7 18.38 18.21 -52.65
C ARG A 7 18.46 16.98 -51.73
N VAL A 8 19.67 16.46 -51.52
CA VAL A 8 19.91 15.30 -50.65
C VAL A 8 19.57 15.63 -49.20
N ASN A 9 19.98 16.80 -48.72
CA ASN A 9 19.66 17.26 -47.37
C ASN A 9 18.14 17.43 -47.18
N GLN A 10 17.44 18.00 -48.17
CA GLN A 10 15.99 18.13 -48.14
C GLN A 10 15.31 16.75 -48.09
N TRP A 11 15.76 15.81 -48.93
CA TRP A 11 15.21 14.46 -48.96
C TRP A 11 15.43 13.73 -47.63
N LEU A 12 16.63 13.83 -47.04
CA LEU A 12 16.96 13.21 -45.77
C LEU A 12 16.14 13.82 -44.62
N LEU A 13 15.95 15.14 -44.62
CA LEU A 13 15.17 15.87 -43.61
C LEU A 13 13.69 15.44 -43.60
N PHE A 14 13.08 15.26 -44.77
CA PHE A 14 11.68 14.85 -44.93
C PHE A 14 11.49 13.34 -45.13
N SER A 15 12.55 12.55 -44.91
CA SER A 15 12.45 11.10 -44.98
C SER A 15 11.47 10.57 -43.92
N ARG A 16 10.73 9.52 -44.29
CA ARG A 16 9.76 8.86 -43.42
C ARG A 16 10.38 7.62 -42.83
N GLN A 17 10.32 7.52 -41.51
CA GLN A 17 10.78 6.34 -40.78
C GLN A 17 9.61 5.41 -40.50
N TRP A 18 9.94 4.17 -40.14
CA TRP A 18 8.97 3.17 -39.70
C TRP A 18 9.22 2.87 -38.23
N HIS A 19 8.20 3.13 -37.43
CA HIS A 19 8.22 2.93 -35.98
C HIS A 19 7.29 1.77 -35.62
N VAL A 20 7.73 0.90 -34.73
CA VAL A 20 6.89 -0.17 -34.16
C VAL A 20 6.55 0.14 -32.70
N ILE A 21 5.31 -0.12 -32.32
CA ILE A 21 4.80 0.02 -30.95
C ILE A 21 4.15 -1.29 -30.54
N ASP A 22 4.53 -1.79 -29.37
CA ASP A 22 3.90 -2.95 -28.76
C ASP A 22 2.70 -2.52 -27.91
N GLY A 23 1.52 -3.04 -28.26
CA GLY A 23 0.25 -2.74 -27.61
C GLY A 23 -0.06 -3.58 -26.37
N SER A 24 0.72 -4.62 -26.06
CA SER A 24 0.44 -5.53 -24.96
C SER A 24 0.37 -4.82 -23.60
N ASN A 25 -0.78 -4.98 -22.92
CA ASN A 25 -1.13 -4.34 -21.65
C ASN A 25 -0.89 -2.82 -21.60
N GLN A 26 -1.02 -2.15 -22.74
CA GLN A 26 -0.91 -0.70 -22.83
C GLN A 26 -2.29 -0.06 -22.91
N ASP A 27 -2.47 1.09 -22.25
CA ASP A 27 -3.69 1.88 -22.42
C ASP A 27 -3.87 2.36 -23.87
N VAL A 28 -4.99 1.99 -24.47
CA VAL A 28 -5.33 2.28 -25.87
C VAL A 28 -5.27 3.77 -26.19
N PHE A 29 -5.74 4.65 -25.30
CA PHE A 29 -5.83 6.08 -25.59
C PHE A 29 -4.45 6.73 -25.53
N ALA A 30 -3.66 6.39 -24.51
CA ALA A 30 -2.30 6.88 -24.39
C ALA A 30 -1.40 6.37 -25.53
N LEU A 31 -1.60 5.11 -25.95
CA LEU A 31 -0.99 4.53 -27.14
C LEU A 31 -1.40 5.29 -28.42
N GLY A 32 -2.69 5.60 -28.55
CA GLY A 32 -3.24 6.36 -29.67
C GLY A 32 -2.65 7.76 -29.80
N ASP A 33 -2.45 8.47 -28.69
CA ASP A 33 -1.82 9.78 -28.66
C ASP A 33 -0.34 9.73 -29.05
N LEU A 34 0.38 8.68 -28.62
CA LEU A 34 1.75 8.44 -29.05
C LEU A 34 1.82 8.21 -30.56
N ALA A 35 1.02 7.29 -31.08
CA ALA A 35 0.97 6.99 -32.50
C ALA A 35 0.58 8.22 -33.34
N ALA A 36 -0.45 8.98 -32.93
CA ALA A 36 -0.88 10.19 -33.62
C ALA A 36 0.21 11.27 -33.67
N ARG A 37 1.04 11.39 -32.61
CA ARG A 37 2.20 12.31 -32.60
C ARG A 37 3.25 11.94 -33.65
N HIS A 38 3.47 10.64 -33.87
CA HIS A 38 4.39 10.14 -34.89
C HIS A 38 3.82 10.23 -36.31
N LEU A 39 2.56 9.84 -36.50
CA LEU A 39 1.84 9.96 -37.78
C LEU A 39 1.69 11.41 -38.26
N SER A 40 1.53 12.36 -37.34
CA SER A 40 1.45 13.79 -37.68
C SER A 40 2.82 14.46 -37.85
N GLY A 41 3.90 13.80 -37.40
CA GLY A 41 5.25 14.37 -37.44
C GLY A 41 5.54 15.40 -36.34
N LYS A 42 4.63 15.62 -35.38
CA LYS A 42 4.78 16.57 -34.26
C LYS A 42 6.01 16.29 -33.39
N TRP A 43 6.52 15.05 -33.42
CA TRP A 43 7.74 14.68 -32.71
C TRP A 43 9.03 15.23 -33.37
N LYS A 44 8.96 15.57 -34.67
CA LYS A 44 10.09 16.13 -35.41
C LYS A 44 10.14 17.65 -35.19
N PRO A 45 11.32 18.24 -34.91
CA PRO A 45 11.47 19.70 -34.77
C PRO A 45 11.05 20.51 -36.01
N ILE A 46 11.01 19.87 -37.19
CA ILE A 46 10.62 20.47 -38.47
C ILE A 46 9.11 20.50 -38.71
N TYR A 47 8.30 20.11 -37.71
CA TYR A 47 6.86 20.05 -37.86
C TYR A 47 6.25 21.40 -38.23
N HIS A 48 5.40 21.38 -39.26
CA HIS A 48 4.53 22.49 -39.60
C HIS A 48 3.16 21.96 -40.02
N PRO A 49 2.02 22.55 -39.60
CA PRO A 49 0.69 22.02 -39.88
C PRO A 49 0.34 21.84 -41.36
N LEU A 50 0.94 22.66 -42.24
CA LEU A 50 0.76 22.58 -43.69
C LEU A 50 1.65 21.52 -44.37
N THR A 51 2.66 21.01 -43.67
CA THR A 51 3.68 20.13 -44.24
C THR A 51 3.54 18.71 -43.71
N ASP A 52 3.42 17.76 -44.62
CA ASP A 52 3.32 16.35 -44.27
C ASP A 52 4.68 15.73 -43.99
N CYS A 53 5.14 15.83 -42.75
CA CYS A 53 6.42 15.29 -42.28
C CYS A 53 6.27 14.04 -41.39
N GLY A 54 5.08 13.45 -41.34
CA GLY A 54 4.75 12.29 -40.52
C GLY A 54 5.39 10.98 -40.98
N ASP A 55 5.54 10.05 -40.04
CA ASP A 55 6.15 8.73 -40.25
C ASP A 55 5.12 7.61 -40.38
N ASN A 56 5.59 6.40 -40.70
CA ASN A 56 4.77 5.18 -40.62
C ASN A 56 4.81 4.62 -39.21
N VAL A 57 3.65 4.20 -38.70
CA VAL A 57 3.53 3.63 -37.36
C VAL A 57 2.87 2.26 -37.48
N VAL A 58 3.53 1.27 -36.92
CA VAL A 58 3.06 -0.11 -36.82
C VAL A 58 2.72 -0.38 -35.37
N ILE A 59 1.49 -0.80 -35.08
CA ILE A 59 1.09 -1.25 -33.74
C ILE A 59 0.81 -2.75 -33.80
N ILE A 60 1.53 -3.51 -32.99
CA ILE A 60 1.37 -4.97 -32.84
C ILE A 60 0.67 -5.29 -31.53
N ASN A 61 0.20 -6.54 -31.39
CA ASN A 61 -0.49 -7.01 -30.19
C ASN A 61 -1.69 -6.14 -29.81
N CYS A 62 -2.43 -5.64 -30.81
CA CYS A 62 -3.63 -4.83 -30.57
C CYS A 62 -4.69 -5.61 -29.77
N LYS A 63 -4.68 -6.94 -29.82
CA LYS A 63 -5.58 -7.80 -29.05
C LYS A 63 -5.41 -7.67 -27.54
N ASP A 64 -4.19 -7.45 -27.06
CA ASP A 64 -3.85 -7.43 -25.64
C ASP A 64 -3.81 -6.00 -25.05
N VAL A 65 -4.41 -5.04 -25.74
CA VAL A 65 -4.48 -3.66 -25.27
C VAL A 65 -5.38 -3.55 -24.04
N ALA A 66 -5.08 -2.58 -23.18
CA ALA A 66 -5.84 -2.28 -21.99
C ALA A 66 -6.65 -0.99 -22.15
N MET A 67 -7.77 -0.90 -21.45
CA MET A 67 -8.43 0.39 -21.22
C MET A 67 -8.49 0.64 -19.71
N HIS A 68 -8.48 1.91 -19.34
CA HIS A 68 -8.64 2.31 -17.95
C HIS A 68 -9.98 1.81 -17.34
N ALA A 69 -9.89 1.14 -16.18
CA ALA A 69 -11.02 0.71 -15.36
C ALA A 69 -12.12 -0.05 -16.14
N PHE A 70 -13.40 0.34 -15.98
CA PHE A 70 -14.56 -0.30 -16.59
C PHE A 70 -14.92 0.25 -17.98
N ASN A 71 -14.02 1.00 -18.62
CA ASN A 71 -14.27 1.63 -19.91
C ASN A 71 -14.63 0.60 -20.99
N TRP A 72 -14.11 -0.62 -20.90
CA TRP A 72 -14.49 -1.72 -21.78
C TRP A 72 -16.01 -1.96 -21.86
N LYS A 73 -16.74 -1.81 -20.75
CA LYS A 73 -18.19 -2.02 -20.68
C LYS A 73 -18.99 -0.72 -20.85
N HIS A 74 -18.48 0.39 -20.31
CA HIS A 74 -19.22 1.65 -20.29
C HIS A 74 -19.02 2.50 -21.54
N MET A 75 -17.92 2.31 -22.27
CA MET A 75 -17.67 3.05 -23.50
C MET A 75 -18.48 2.45 -24.64
N MET A 76 -19.49 3.20 -25.08
CA MET A 76 -20.35 2.85 -26.22
C MET A 76 -19.83 3.51 -27.50
N PHE A 77 -19.76 2.73 -28.57
CA PHE A 77 -19.51 3.21 -29.92
C PHE A 77 -20.83 3.25 -30.70
N HIS A 78 -21.13 4.42 -31.24
CA HIS A 78 -22.37 4.68 -31.95
C HIS A 78 -22.18 4.47 -33.45
N PHE A 79 -23.01 3.61 -34.03
CA PHE A 79 -23.09 3.36 -35.47
C PHE A 79 -24.45 3.84 -35.98
N ASN A 80 -24.45 4.60 -37.07
CA ASN A 80 -25.67 5.09 -37.70
C ASN A 80 -25.55 4.87 -39.22
N LYS A 81 -26.55 4.22 -39.82
CA LYS A 81 -26.61 3.98 -41.28
C LYS A 81 -27.45 5.03 -42.01
N GLU A 82 -27.84 6.11 -41.33
CA GLU A 82 -28.61 7.25 -41.87
C GLU A 82 -30.07 6.95 -42.25
N TYR A 83 -30.54 5.71 -42.12
CA TYR A 83 -31.96 5.33 -42.27
C TYR A 83 -32.68 5.27 -40.91
N PRO A 84 -34.01 5.45 -40.85
CA PRO A 84 -34.79 5.37 -39.60
C PRO A 84 -34.53 4.07 -38.83
N LYS A 85 -34.37 4.17 -37.50
CA LYS A 85 -34.10 3.05 -36.56
C LYS A 85 -32.80 2.27 -36.83
N SER A 86 -31.85 2.81 -37.58
CA SER A 86 -30.56 2.15 -37.87
C SER A 86 -29.43 2.45 -36.87
N LYS A 87 -29.75 3.12 -35.75
CA LYS A 87 -28.78 3.44 -34.70
C LYS A 87 -28.48 2.18 -33.88
N ASN A 88 -27.21 1.78 -33.87
CA ASN A 88 -26.71 0.68 -33.08
C ASN A 88 -25.58 1.16 -32.19
N ASP A 89 -25.72 0.96 -30.88
CA ASP A 89 -24.73 1.33 -29.89
C ASP A 89 -24.11 0.05 -29.35
N ILE A 90 -22.79 -0.11 -29.54
CA ILE A 90 -22.07 -1.34 -29.22
C ILE A 90 -20.98 -1.00 -28.20
N PRO A 91 -20.88 -1.72 -27.07
CA PRO A 91 -19.83 -1.50 -26.10
C PRO A 91 -18.45 -1.87 -26.66
N ALA A 92 -17.40 -1.26 -26.12
CA ALA A 92 -16.03 -1.47 -26.59
C ALA A 92 -15.61 -2.95 -26.56
N PHE A 93 -15.94 -3.71 -25.50
CA PHE A 93 -15.49 -5.11 -25.42
C PHE A 93 -16.03 -5.98 -26.57
N GLU A 94 -17.28 -5.78 -26.97
CA GLU A 94 -17.92 -6.57 -28.04
C GLU A 94 -17.29 -6.27 -29.41
N ILE A 95 -16.92 -5.01 -29.65
CA ILE A 95 -16.17 -4.62 -30.86
C ILE A 95 -14.79 -5.25 -30.86
N HIS A 96 -14.13 -5.32 -29.70
CA HIS A 96 -12.79 -5.86 -29.56
C HIS A 96 -12.72 -7.37 -29.80
N GLU A 97 -13.74 -8.08 -29.31
CA GLU A 97 -13.88 -9.53 -29.53
C GLU A 97 -14.08 -9.84 -31.02
N PHE A 98 -14.84 -9.00 -31.73
CA PHE A 98 -15.08 -9.17 -33.17
C PHE A 98 -13.89 -8.72 -34.03
N GLU A 99 -13.36 -7.52 -33.78
CA GLU A 99 -12.26 -6.91 -34.53
C GLU A 99 -11.26 -6.24 -33.57
N PRO A 100 -10.19 -6.93 -33.14
CA PRO A 100 -9.28 -6.46 -32.07
C PRO A 100 -8.48 -5.19 -32.45
N THR A 101 -8.37 -4.87 -33.74
CA THR A 101 -7.67 -3.67 -34.23
C THR A 101 -8.55 -2.43 -34.23
N ARG A 102 -9.88 -2.59 -34.21
CA ARG A 102 -10.84 -1.50 -34.45
C ARG A 102 -10.76 -0.40 -33.42
N ILE A 103 -10.52 -0.77 -32.17
CA ILE A 103 -10.47 0.13 -31.04
C ILE A 103 -9.20 0.97 -31.04
N ALA A 104 -8.05 0.33 -31.29
CA ALA A 104 -6.78 1.02 -31.49
C ALA A 104 -6.90 2.02 -32.67
N PHE A 105 -7.49 1.59 -33.79
CA PHE A 105 -7.76 2.47 -34.92
C PHE A 105 -8.60 3.69 -34.53
N ALA A 106 -9.72 3.48 -33.83
CA ALA A 106 -10.61 4.55 -33.43
C ALA A 106 -9.92 5.55 -32.48
N ALA A 107 -9.10 5.05 -31.55
CA ALA A 107 -8.32 5.89 -30.64
C ALA A 107 -7.31 6.75 -31.38
N VAL A 108 -6.51 6.17 -32.28
CA VAL A 108 -5.53 6.91 -33.10
C VAL A 108 -6.24 7.94 -34.01
N TYR A 109 -7.33 7.54 -34.65
CA TYR A 109 -8.10 8.40 -35.55
C TYR A 109 -8.74 9.60 -34.82
N LYS A 110 -9.15 9.39 -33.56
CA LYS A 110 -9.62 10.47 -32.68
C LYS A 110 -8.46 11.39 -32.28
N ALA A 111 -7.30 10.83 -31.91
CA ALA A 111 -6.11 11.57 -31.48
C ALA A 111 -5.50 12.47 -32.57
N LEU A 112 -5.60 12.08 -33.86
CA LEU A 112 -5.18 12.92 -35.00
C LEU A 112 -5.99 14.23 -35.14
N GLY A 113 -7.16 14.33 -34.52
CA GLY A 113 -8.03 15.51 -34.58
C GLY A 113 -8.76 15.67 -35.92
N ARG A 114 -9.59 16.71 -36.07
CA ARG A 114 -10.39 16.93 -37.29
C ARG A 114 -9.64 17.83 -38.27
N THR A 115 -8.72 17.25 -39.05
CA THR A 115 -7.98 17.95 -40.11
C THR A 115 -8.19 17.26 -41.46
N PRO A 116 -8.09 17.99 -42.60
CA PRO A 116 -8.22 17.39 -43.92
C PRO A 116 -7.12 16.36 -44.21
N ILE A 117 -5.90 16.60 -43.71
CA ILE A 117 -4.75 15.71 -43.92
C ILE A 117 -4.81 14.43 -43.09
N ARG A 118 -5.69 14.34 -42.09
CA ARG A 118 -5.85 13.15 -41.23
C ARG A 118 -6.05 11.87 -42.05
N ARG A 119 -6.79 11.94 -43.17
CA ARG A 119 -7.03 10.75 -44.02
C ARG A 119 -5.74 10.20 -44.63
N SER A 120 -4.84 11.07 -45.07
CA SER A 120 -3.51 10.64 -45.56
C SER A 120 -2.58 10.19 -44.44
N GLN A 121 -2.74 10.75 -43.23
CA GLN A 121 -1.94 10.33 -42.08
C GLN A 121 -2.35 8.93 -41.59
N ILE A 122 -3.65 8.63 -41.54
CA ILE A 122 -4.13 7.33 -41.05
C ILE A 122 -3.81 6.17 -42.01
N GLU A 123 -3.65 6.42 -43.31
CA GLU A 123 -3.20 5.41 -44.28
C GLU A 123 -1.81 4.83 -43.98
N ARG A 124 -1.00 5.56 -43.19
CA ARG A 124 0.34 5.15 -42.75
C ARG A 124 0.36 4.42 -41.39
N LEU A 125 -0.83 4.23 -40.80
CA LEU A 125 -1.00 3.40 -39.62
C LEU A 125 -1.23 1.95 -40.06
N HIS A 126 -0.42 1.06 -39.52
CA HIS A 126 -0.57 -0.38 -39.71
C HIS A 126 -0.88 -1.01 -38.35
N LEU A 127 -1.98 -1.74 -38.25
CA LEU A 127 -2.43 -2.39 -37.01
C LEU A 127 -2.47 -3.89 -37.22
N PHE A 128 -1.88 -4.62 -36.27
CA PHE A 128 -1.90 -6.08 -36.23
C PHE A 128 -2.46 -6.55 -34.90
N ALA A 129 -3.34 -7.56 -34.96
CA ALA A 129 -3.95 -8.15 -33.76
C ALA A 129 -2.88 -8.80 -32.87
N ASP A 130 -1.95 -9.51 -33.50
CA ASP A 130 -0.83 -10.23 -32.89
C ASP A 130 0.51 -9.65 -33.41
N ASP A 131 1.62 -10.36 -33.21
CA ASP A 131 2.97 -9.98 -33.69
C ASP A 131 3.22 -10.37 -35.17
N GLU A 132 2.29 -11.09 -35.79
CA GLU A 132 2.43 -11.49 -37.19
C GLU A 132 2.16 -10.31 -38.14
N MET A 133 3.16 -10.00 -38.97
CA MET A 133 3.08 -8.93 -39.97
C MET A 133 3.70 -9.35 -41.32
N PRO A 134 3.26 -8.76 -42.44
CA PRO A 134 3.85 -8.99 -43.74
C PRO A 134 5.35 -8.67 -43.78
N GLU A 135 6.10 -9.45 -44.55
CA GLU A 135 7.56 -9.34 -44.63
C GLU A 135 8.03 -7.95 -45.10
N PHE A 136 7.27 -7.30 -45.98
CA PHE A 136 7.53 -5.94 -46.45
C PHE A 136 7.58 -4.93 -45.30
N ILE A 137 6.65 -5.02 -44.35
CA ILE A 137 6.60 -4.11 -43.20
C ILE A 137 7.75 -4.44 -42.25
N ARG A 138 7.94 -5.72 -41.93
CA ARG A 138 8.99 -6.19 -41.02
C ARG A 138 10.39 -5.73 -41.44
N LYS A 139 10.70 -5.76 -42.74
CA LYS A 139 12.01 -5.33 -43.28
C LYS A 139 12.26 -3.82 -43.16
N ASN A 140 11.19 -3.01 -43.15
CA ASN A 140 11.31 -1.55 -43.16
C ASN A 140 11.35 -0.94 -41.75
N ILE A 141 10.90 -1.67 -40.72
CA ILE A 141 10.91 -1.21 -39.34
C ILE A 141 12.35 -0.91 -38.90
N GLY A 142 12.61 0.35 -38.54
CA GLY A 142 13.92 0.81 -38.10
C GLY A 142 14.00 1.19 -36.63
N ASN A 143 12.86 1.43 -35.99
CA ASN A 143 12.82 1.94 -34.61
C ASN A 143 11.66 1.34 -33.83
N GLN A 144 11.91 0.97 -32.57
CA GLN A 144 10.88 0.55 -31.62
C GLN A 144 10.65 1.67 -30.60
N LEU A 145 9.41 2.14 -30.51
CA LEU A 145 9.04 3.19 -29.57
C LEU A 145 8.93 2.62 -28.16
N ARG A 146 9.21 3.48 -27.18
CA ARG A 146 9.04 3.13 -25.77
C ARG A 146 7.55 2.95 -25.46
N GLN A 147 7.23 1.89 -24.73
CA GLN A 147 5.89 1.66 -24.18
C GLN A 147 5.48 2.82 -23.27
N VAL A 148 4.21 3.19 -23.35
CA VAL A 148 3.67 4.37 -22.66
C VAL A 148 3.55 4.12 -21.16
N GLN A 149 3.04 2.95 -20.81
CA GLN A 149 2.93 2.48 -19.44
C GLN A 149 4.08 1.52 -19.16
N LYS A 150 4.84 1.83 -18.11
CA LYS A 150 5.80 0.87 -17.56
C LYS A 150 5.00 -0.26 -16.96
N MET A 151 4.91 -1.36 -17.67
CA MET A 151 4.47 -2.61 -17.08
C MET A 151 5.46 -2.93 -15.96
N LEU A 152 4.97 -2.94 -14.72
CA LEU A 152 5.65 -3.65 -13.67
C LEU A 152 5.55 -5.10 -14.07
N LEU A 153 6.51 -5.59 -14.87
CA LEU A 153 6.74 -7.01 -14.97
C LEU A 153 6.75 -7.48 -13.52
N PRO A 154 5.95 -8.49 -13.17
CA PRO A 154 6.09 -9.08 -11.86
C PRO A 154 7.58 -9.42 -11.76
N THR A 155 8.29 -8.76 -10.84
CA THR A 155 9.67 -9.17 -10.55
C THR A 155 9.64 -10.68 -10.32
N PRO A 156 10.72 -11.43 -10.53
CA PRO A 156 10.72 -12.86 -10.23
C PRO A 156 10.07 -13.15 -8.86
N SER A 157 10.26 -12.27 -7.87
CA SER A 157 9.60 -12.27 -6.56
C SER A 157 8.06 -12.08 -6.55
N GLN A 158 7.46 -11.36 -7.50
CA GLN A 158 6.00 -11.25 -7.69
C GLN A 158 5.41 -12.41 -8.50
N VAL A 159 6.14 -12.98 -9.49
CA VAL A 159 5.73 -14.20 -10.22
C VAL A 159 5.68 -15.39 -9.27
N PHE A 160 6.67 -15.50 -8.38
CA PHE A 160 6.74 -16.51 -7.32
C PHE A 160 5.53 -16.50 -6.38
N ARG A 161 4.87 -15.34 -6.21
CA ARG A 161 3.66 -15.21 -5.40
C ARG A 161 2.41 -15.77 -6.10
N LEU A 162 2.39 -15.77 -7.43
CA LEU A 162 1.29 -16.30 -8.26
C LEU A 162 1.47 -17.79 -8.63
N LEU A 163 2.71 -18.27 -8.72
CA LEU A 163 3.03 -19.64 -9.18
C LEU A 163 3.48 -20.62 -8.08
N GLY A 164 3.19 -20.34 -6.81
CA GLY A 164 3.16 -21.36 -5.74
C GLY A 164 4.45 -22.16 -5.48
N SER A 165 5.59 -21.74 -6.03
CA SER A 165 6.89 -22.37 -5.79
C SER A 165 7.59 -21.60 -4.69
N ARG A 166 7.91 -22.25 -3.57
CA ARG A 166 8.62 -21.62 -2.45
C ARG A 166 10.13 -21.75 -2.68
N THR A 167 10.79 -20.67 -3.08
CA THR A 167 12.24 -20.53 -2.83
C THR A 167 12.52 -19.25 -2.06
N ASN A 168 13.17 -19.43 -0.90
CA ASN A 168 13.45 -18.46 0.15
C ASN A 168 14.49 -17.40 -0.25
N LEU A 169 14.20 -16.55 -1.22
CA LEU A 169 15.05 -15.38 -1.45
C LEU A 169 14.21 -14.11 -1.59
N GLN A 170 14.49 -13.18 -0.66
CA GLN A 170 14.13 -11.76 -0.63
C GLN A 170 12.69 -11.41 -0.23
N TYR A 171 12.41 -11.52 1.08
CA TYR A 171 11.39 -10.74 1.76
C TYR A 171 12.06 -9.82 2.81
N ALA A 172 12.57 -8.67 2.40
CA ALA A 172 13.20 -7.72 3.32
C ALA A 172 12.78 -6.25 3.13
N PHE A 173 11.79 -5.95 2.28
CA PHE A 173 11.42 -4.55 1.96
C PHE A 173 9.93 -4.21 2.11
N HIS A 174 9.19 -4.97 2.91
CA HIS A 174 7.93 -4.49 3.45
C HIS A 174 8.03 -4.49 4.96
N ARG A 175 8.22 -3.30 5.53
CA ARG A 175 7.95 -3.05 6.94
C ARG A 175 6.47 -3.39 7.13
N THR A 176 6.19 -4.52 7.78
CA THR A 176 4.82 -4.89 8.11
C THR A 176 4.28 -3.82 9.05
N LEU A 177 3.35 -2.99 8.57
CA LEU A 177 2.66 -1.96 9.37
C LEU A 177 1.78 -2.58 10.48
N SER A 178 1.63 -3.90 10.47
CA SER A 178 0.92 -4.68 11.46
C SER A 178 1.85 -5.79 11.97
N THR A 179 2.23 -5.70 13.23
CA THR A 179 2.65 -6.87 14.00
C THR A 179 1.39 -7.68 14.26
N LYS A 180 1.37 -8.95 13.84
CA LYS A 180 0.35 -9.88 14.36
C LYS A 180 0.54 -9.91 15.88
N PRO A 181 -0.53 -9.75 16.70
CA PRO A 181 -0.37 -9.92 18.13
C PRO A 181 0.19 -11.32 18.35
N GLU A 182 1.28 -11.44 19.11
CA GLU A 182 1.68 -12.73 19.63
C GLU A 182 0.50 -13.26 20.44
N ASP A 183 0.04 -14.47 20.13
CA ASP A 183 -1.08 -15.14 20.79
C ASP A 183 -0.68 -15.49 22.23
N VAL A 184 -0.58 -14.48 23.10
CA VAL A 184 -0.68 -14.70 24.54
C VAL A 184 -2.08 -15.24 24.76
N GLN A 185 -2.20 -16.54 25.07
CA GLN A 185 -3.47 -17.20 25.29
C GLN A 185 -4.14 -16.65 26.56
N PHE A 186 -4.86 -15.54 26.43
CA PHE A 186 -5.74 -15.02 27.47
C PHE A 186 -6.89 -16.01 27.64
N LYS A 187 -6.83 -16.82 28.69
CA LYS A 187 -8.03 -17.54 29.14
C LYS A 187 -8.94 -16.48 29.78
N PRO A 188 -10.17 -16.29 29.29
CA PRO A 188 -11.06 -15.29 29.89
C PRO A 188 -11.39 -15.72 31.32
N LEU A 189 -10.94 -14.92 32.30
CA LEU A 189 -11.32 -15.10 33.71
C LEU A 189 -12.83 -14.90 33.85
N THR A 190 -13.47 -15.70 34.71
CA THR A 190 -14.82 -15.36 35.15
C THR A 190 -14.78 -14.11 36.01
N GLU A 191 -15.90 -13.40 36.11
CA GLU A 191 -16.00 -12.17 36.92
C GLU A 191 -15.63 -12.45 38.39
N ASN A 192 -16.19 -13.50 38.99
CA ASN A 192 -15.86 -13.93 40.35
C ASN A 192 -14.37 -14.27 40.55
N GLN A 193 -13.71 -14.86 39.54
CA GLN A 193 -12.27 -15.16 39.61
C GLN A 193 -11.45 -13.87 39.57
N PHE A 194 -11.80 -12.95 38.67
CA PHE A 194 -11.15 -11.65 38.59
C PHE A 194 -11.30 -10.88 39.91
N ASP A 195 -12.51 -10.84 40.46
CA ASP A 195 -12.78 -10.06 41.67
C ASP A 195 -11.96 -10.57 42.85
N ARG A 196 -11.93 -11.89 43.06
CA ARG A 196 -11.14 -12.53 44.12
C ARG A 196 -9.63 -12.24 43.96
N ILE A 197 -9.08 -12.47 42.76
CA ILE A 197 -7.65 -12.31 42.50
C ILE A 197 -7.21 -10.85 42.61
N SER A 198 -8.03 -9.92 42.10
CA SER A 198 -7.73 -8.49 42.15
C SER A 198 -7.82 -7.93 43.57
N GLU A 199 -8.81 -8.36 44.38
CA GLU A 199 -8.91 -8.01 45.79
C GLU A 199 -7.71 -8.51 46.58
N GLU A 200 -7.39 -9.80 46.44
CA GLU A 200 -6.22 -10.41 47.09
C GLU A 200 -4.91 -9.73 46.68
N THR A 201 -4.74 -9.35 45.41
CA THR A 201 -3.56 -8.62 44.95
C THR A 201 -3.46 -7.24 45.61
N LEU A 202 -4.57 -6.50 45.67
CA LEU A 202 -4.58 -5.15 46.24
C LEU A 202 -4.44 -5.15 47.76
N GLU A 203 -5.02 -6.13 48.45
CA GLU A 203 -4.84 -6.35 49.89
C GLU A 203 -3.37 -6.63 50.21
N ASN A 204 -2.74 -7.58 49.50
CA ASN A 204 -1.32 -7.88 49.67
C ASN A 204 -0.42 -6.66 49.39
N LEU A 205 -0.76 -5.84 48.39
CA LEU A 205 -0.04 -4.59 48.12
C LEU A 205 -0.27 -3.56 49.23
N SER A 206 -1.49 -3.42 49.75
CA SER A 206 -1.76 -2.50 50.86
C SER A 206 -0.98 -2.87 52.12
N GLU A 207 -0.97 -4.15 52.51
CA GLU A 207 -0.19 -4.64 53.64
C GLU A 207 1.31 -4.38 53.45
N TYR A 208 1.82 -4.57 52.23
CA TYR A 208 3.21 -4.29 51.90
C TYR A 208 3.55 -2.80 52.03
N PHE A 209 2.69 -1.92 51.52
CA PHE A 209 2.89 -0.47 51.61
C PHE A 209 2.74 0.03 53.05
N ASP A 210 1.84 -0.52 53.85
CA ASP A 210 1.72 -0.19 55.28
C ASP A 210 2.97 -0.57 56.07
N ALA A 211 3.64 -1.68 55.70
CA ALA A 211 4.89 -2.13 56.33
C ALA A 211 6.16 -1.48 55.75
N LEU A 212 6.05 -0.69 54.67
CA LEU A 212 7.20 -0.06 54.01
C LEU A 212 7.95 0.96 54.89
N PRO A 213 7.28 1.81 55.71
CA PRO A 213 7.93 2.75 56.62
C PRO A 213 8.89 2.12 57.63
N GLU A 214 8.71 0.85 57.99
CA GLU A 214 9.62 0.16 58.90
C GLU A 214 10.94 -0.25 58.22
N LYS A 215 10.93 -0.41 56.89
CA LYS A 215 12.07 -0.94 56.12
C LYS A 215 12.98 0.14 55.55
N VAL A 216 12.46 1.35 55.38
CA VAL A 216 13.12 2.44 54.66
C VAL A 216 12.89 3.75 55.41
N PRO A 217 13.86 4.68 55.46
CA PRO A 217 13.59 6.02 55.97
C PRO A 217 12.64 6.78 55.04
N ILE A 218 11.41 7.03 55.48
CA ILE A 218 10.37 7.72 54.70
C ILE A 218 10.09 9.12 55.26
N SER A 219 9.71 10.06 54.39
CA SER A 219 9.26 11.41 54.76
C SER A 219 7.99 11.42 55.61
N MET A 220 7.76 12.50 56.38
CA MET A 220 6.55 12.68 57.20
C MET A 220 5.22 12.64 56.44
N ASP A 221 5.22 12.89 55.13
CA ASP A 221 4.00 12.99 54.31
C ASP A 221 3.56 11.65 53.67
N TYR A 222 4.03 10.51 54.22
CA TYR A 222 3.67 9.18 53.70
C TYR A 222 2.30 8.73 54.22
N ASP A 223 1.44 8.34 53.29
CA ASP A 223 0.10 7.84 53.61
C ASP A 223 -0.33 6.76 52.62
N VAL A 224 -1.07 5.76 53.13
CA VAL A 224 -1.59 4.64 52.35
C VAL A 224 -3.07 4.51 52.66
N SER A 225 -3.90 4.51 51.61
CA SER A 225 -5.34 4.33 51.75
C SER A 225 -5.85 3.31 50.74
N TYR A 226 -6.56 2.30 51.23
CA TYR A 226 -7.23 1.30 50.40
C TYR A 226 -8.73 1.36 50.66
N SER A 227 -9.52 1.73 49.64
CA SER A 227 -10.98 1.76 49.75
C SER A 227 -11.64 1.48 48.41
N MET A 228 -12.72 0.69 48.41
CA MET A 228 -13.56 0.42 47.23
C MET A 228 -12.76 -0.06 45.99
N GLY A 229 -11.71 -0.87 46.19
CA GLY A 229 -10.87 -1.37 45.09
C GLY A 229 -9.86 -0.36 44.53
N VAL A 230 -9.66 0.77 45.22
CA VAL A 230 -8.66 1.79 44.90
C VAL A 230 -7.63 1.87 46.03
N LEU A 231 -6.39 1.54 45.71
CA LEU A 231 -5.22 1.70 46.57
C LEU A 231 -4.47 2.98 46.17
N THR A 232 -4.39 3.93 47.08
CA THR A 232 -3.66 5.19 46.90
C THR A 232 -2.47 5.22 47.85
N VAL A 233 -1.27 5.39 47.31
CA VAL A 233 -0.01 5.46 48.07
C VAL A 233 0.63 6.82 47.82
N VAL A 234 0.66 7.66 48.84
CA VAL A 234 1.27 8.98 48.81
C VAL A 234 2.70 8.86 49.31
N LEU A 235 3.69 9.06 48.44
CA LEU A 235 5.11 9.00 48.80
C LEU A 235 5.71 10.38 49.13
N GLY A 236 4.92 11.45 49.09
CA GLY A 236 5.41 12.82 49.17
C GLY A 236 6.20 13.22 47.91
N HIS A 237 7.50 13.47 48.06
CA HIS A 237 8.33 14.13 47.04
C HIS A 237 8.86 13.31 45.83
N PRO A 238 8.26 12.18 45.46
CA PRO A 238 8.26 11.66 44.08
C PRO A 238 6.85 11.57 43.46
N GLY A 239 5.78 11.81 44.23
CA GLY A 239 4.37 11.80 43.76
C GLY A 239 3.50 10.72 44.41
N THR A 240 2.31 10.50 43.84
CA THR A 240 1.29 9.57 44.34
C THR A 240 1.06 8.44 43.36
N TYR A 241 1.03 7.20 43.86
CA TYR A 241 0.61 6.03 43.12
C TYR A 241 -0.87 5.78 43.34
N VAL A 242 -1.60 5.47 42.27
CA VAL A 242 -3.01 5.08 42.34
C VAL A 242 -3.19 3.76 41.60
N ILE A 243 -3.61 2.71 42.32
CA ILE A 243 -3.86 1.37 41.78
C ILE A 243 -5.35 1.09 41.92
N ASN A 244 -6.06 0.91 40.81
CA ASN A 244 -7.51 0.78 40.78
C ASN A 244 -7.94 -0.52 40.08
N LYS A 245 -8.80 -1.29 40.75
CA LYS A 245 -9.50 -2.44 40.19
C LYS A 245 -10.59 -1.98 39.21
N GLN A 246 -10.50 -2.38 37.95
CA GLN A 246 -11.51 -2.10 36.92
C GLN A 246 -12.29 -3.36 36.54
N THR A 247 -13.33 -3.68 37.31
CA THR A 247 -14.19 -4.87 37.11
C THR A 247 -14.77 -5.00 35.69
N PRO A 248 -15.31 -3.94 35.04
CA PRO A 248 -15.89 -4.09 33.70
C PRO A 248 -14.89 -4.57 32.64
N ASN A 249 -13.62 -4.16 32.79
CA ASN A 249 -12.54 -4.48 31.85
C ASN A 249 -11.73 -5.72 32.29
N LYS A 250 -11.96 -6.22 33.52
CA LYS A 250 -11.15 -7.26 34.16
C LYS A 250 -9.65 -6.91 34.16
N GLN A 251 -9.35 -5.66 34.50
CA GLN A 251 -7.99 -5.11 34.48
C GLN A 251 -7.67 -4.38 35.78
N ILE A 252 -6.38 -4.30 36.11
CA ILE A 252 -5.86 -3.36 37.10
C ILE A 252 -5.30 -2.15 36.36
N TRP A 253 -5.71 -0.96 36.79
CA TRP A 253 -5.17 0.30 36.30
C TRP A 253 -4.19 0.88 37.32
N LEU A 254 -2.99 1.22 36.87
CA LEU A 254 -1.94 1.83 37.69
C LEU A 254 -1.67 3.23 37.15
N SER A 255 -1.64 4.23 38.02
CA SER A 255 -1.02 5.53 37.76
C SER A 255 0.26 5.62 38.58
N SER A 256 1.41 5.57 37.91
CA SER A 256 2.72 5.82 38.51
C SER A 256 3.17 7.26 38.22
N PRO A 257 3.78 7.96 39.18
CA PRO A 257 4.39 9.27 38.95
C PRO A 257 5.62 9.21 38.02
N LEU A 258 6.26 8.04 37.86
CA LEU A 258 7.44 7.86 37.00
C LEU A 258 7.06 7.34 35.62
N SER A 259 6.30 6.24 35.53
CA SER A 259 5.95 5.60 34.25
C SER A 259 4.60 6.03 33.67
N GLY A 260 3.80 6.81 34.41
CA GLY A 260 2.47 7.23 33.99
C GLY A 260 1.41 6.11 34.05
N PRO A 261 0.30 6.24 33.32
CA PRO A 261 -0.84 5.33 33.40
C PRO A 261 -0.61 4.03 32.62
N GLN A 262 -0.87 2.88 33.24
CA GLN A 262 -0.71 1.56 32.66
C GLN A 262 -1.91 0.65 32.99
N ARG A 263 -2.14 -0.36 32.15
CA ARG A 263 -3.25 -1.31 32.30
C ARG A 263 -2.72 -2.74 32.31
N TYR A 264 -3.07 -3.50 33.32
CA TYR A 264 -2.56 -4.85 33.52
C TYR A 264 -3.67 -5.87 33.30
N ASP A 265 -3.36 -6.87 32.48
CA ASP A 265 -4.19 -8.05 32.26
C ASP A 265 -3.62 -9.22 33.06
N TYR A 266 -4.47 -10.04 33.66
CA TYR A 266 -4.02 -11.24 34.37
C TYR A 266 -3.81 -12.40 33.39
N VAL A 267 -2.61 -12.97 33.41
CA VAL A 267 -2.19 -14.08 32.52
C VAL A 267 -2.09 -15.38 33.32
N GLN A 268 -2.23 -16.53 32.64
CA GLN A 268 -2.31 -17.88 33.26
C GLN A 268 -1.17 -18.24 34.23
N ASN A 269 -0.03 -17.54 34.18
CA ASN A 269 1.10 -17.73 35.10
C ASN A 269 0.97 -16.95 36.41
N HIS A 270 -0.27 -16.62 36.84
CA HIS A 270 -0.57 -15.85 38.04
C HIS A 270 0.05 -14.44 38.10
N LYS A 271 0.26 -13.81 36.94
CA LYS A 271 0.94 -12.51 36.83
C LYS A 271 0.07 -11.47 36.14
N TRP A 272 0.11 -10.25 36.66
CA TRP A 272 -0.44 -9.05 36.05
C TRP A 272 0.56 -8.49 35.03
N ILE A 273 0.25 -8.56 33.73
CA ILE A 273 1.16 -8.18 32.65
C ILE A 273 0.61 -7.00 31.85
N TYR A 274 1.45 -6.01 31.57
CA TYR A 274 1.12 -4.93 30.65
C TYR A 274 1.42 -5.32 29.20
N LYS A 275 0.39 -5.46 28.35
CA LYS A 275 0.52 -5.88 26.94
C LYS A 275 1.53 -5.10 26.09
N ARG A 276 1.74 -3.81 26.37
CA ARG A 276 2.59 -2.96 25.53
C ARG A 276 4.08 -3.20 25.75
N THR A 277 4.47 -3.49 26.99
CA THR A 277 5.87 -3.64 27.40
C THR A 277 6.24 -5.07 27.79
N GLY A 278 5.24 -5.92 28.05
CA GLY A 278 5.43 -7.28 28.57
C GLY A 278 5.88 -7.33 30.04
N THR A 279 5.94 -6.20 30.74
CA THR A 279 6.41 -6.11 32.13
C THR A 279 5.30 -6.47 33.11
N SER A 280 5.69 -7.12 34.21
CA SER A 280 4.75 -7.44 35.29
C SER A 280 4.52 -6.24 36.21
N LEU A 281 3.36 -6.19 36.88
CA LEU A 281 2.98 -5.12 37.81
C LEU A 281 4.00 -5.02 38.96
N HIS A 282 4.32 -6.14 39.60
CA HIS A 282 5.22 -6.17 40.76
C HIS A 282 6.66 -5.86 40.37
N GLU A 283 7.12 -6.30 39.20
CA GLU A 283 8.44 -5.94 38.69
C GLU A 283 8.58 -4.44 38.41
N LEU A 284 7.53 -3.81 37.88
CA LEU A 284 7.53 -2.37 37.67
C LEU A 284 7.57 -1.61 39.00
N LEU A 285 6.72 -1.98 39.95
CA LEU A 285 6.71 -1.37 41.30
C LEU A 285 8.05 -1.56 42.01
N GLU A 286 8.62 -2.76 41.97
CA GLU A 286 9.94 -3.08 42.53
C GLU A 286 11.01 -2.14 41.95
N ARG A 287 11.07 -2.02 40.63
CA ARG A 287 12.06 -1.18 39.94
C ARG A 287 11.91 0.29 40.30
N GLU A 288 10.68 0.79 40.31
CA GLU A 288 10.41 2.20 40.60
C GLU A 288 10.67 2.55 42.07
N LEU A 289 10.23 1.72 43.01
CA LEU A 289 10.44 1.96 44.44
C LEU A 289 11.90 1.78 44.84
N CYS A 290 12.63 0.83 44.25
CA CYS A 290 14.08 0.72 44.46
C CYS A 290 14.81 1.98 44.01
N ALA A 291 14.39 2.59 42.90
CA ALA A 291 14.96 3.84 42.40
C ALA A 291 14.59 5.06 43.27
N ILE A 292 13.42 5.06 43.90
CA ILE A 292 12.99 6.16 44.80
C ILE A 292 13.73 6.10 46.14
N PHE A 293 13.95 4.90 46.67
CA PHE A 293 14.50 4.69 48.01
C PHE A 293 15.98 4.30 48.04
N ASP A 294 16.66 4.32 46.88
CA ASP A 294 18.06 3.90 46.71
C ASP A 294 18.37 2.51 47.32
N GLN A 295 17.42 1.58 47.23
CA GLN A 295 17.55 0.20 47.72
C GLN A 295 17.87 -0.77 46.58
N LYS A 296 18.65 -1.83 46.87
CA LYS A 296 18.99 -2.85 45.86
C LYS A 296 17.86 -3.85 45.58
N HIS A 297 17.02 -4.13 46.58
CA HIS A 297 15.89 -5.04 46.47
C HIS A 297 14.91 -4.80 47.64
N LEU A 298 13.62 -4.71 47.32
CA LEU A 298 12.52 -4.46 48.25
C LEU A 298 11.59 -5.68 48.40
N GLY A 299 11.69 -6.67 47.51
CA GLY A 299 11.08 -7.99 47.68
C GLY A 299 9.59 -8.06 47.32
N ILE A 300 9.08 -7.09 46.56
CA ILE A 300 7.68 -7.01 46.09
C ILE A 300 7.35 -8.20 45.18
N GLN A 301 8.34 -8.72 44.46
CA GLN A 301 8.20 -9.91 43.61
C GLN A 301 7.74 -11.16 44.39
N LYS A 302 8.04 -11.25 45.70
CA LYS A 302 7.62 -12.40 46.53
C LYS A 302 6.12 -12.40 46.86
N LEU A 303 5.44 -11.28 46.65
CA LEU A 303 3.99 -11.19 46.80
C LEU A 303 3.25 -11.91 45.66
N GLU A 304 3.89 -12.06 44.49
CA GLU A 304 3.33 -12.80 43.34
C GLU A 304 3.18 -14.31 43.60
N GLU A 305 4.00 -14.89 44.48
CA GLU A 305 4.02 -16.33 44.74
C GLU A 305 2.98 -16.77 45.79
N LYS A 306 2.41 -15.82 46.56
CA LYS A 306 1.45 -16.10 47.63
C LYS A 306 -0.01 -16.18 47.16
N SER A 307 -0.32 -15.71 45.96
CA SER A 307 -1.69 -15.53 45.45
C SER A 307 -2.31 -16.80 44.82
N VAL A 308 -2.17 -17.95 45.47
CA VAL A 308 -2.66 -19.28 45.02
C VAL A 308 -3.94 -19.69 45.73
#